data_AF-A0A179IGE7-F1
#
_entry.id   AF-A0A179IGE7-F1
#
_cell.length_a   1.000
_cell.length_b   1.000
_cell.length_c   1.000
_cell.angle_alpha   90.00
_cell.angle_beta   90.00
_cell.angle_gamma   90.00
#
_symmetry.space_group_name_H-M   'P 1'
#
loop_
_entity.id
_entity.type
_entity.pdbx_description
1 polymer ?
#
loop_
_entity_poly.entity_id
_entity_poly.type
_entity_poly.pdbx_seq_one_letter_code
_entity_poly.pdbx_strand_id
1 'polypeptide(L)'
;MPPTAAESMEMRESIKTRLRNIHGLYFFDKMPMTGRNERDNDIIDALHSETASGPVAAENSLTHLMLASNVLWDVLVKQGPDIFWKSVSQAKGGTLPPSISMDLVLAFVRARDRFLRCFHKASHDVDSLLVAYAQHLLEKFQTLGSMTILGSPVDWCLSAWEIQTAEGLIPRGPVRQLSRNKFELSPSATNLLVPARCISPIGKFKANLMGLAEDIIQQPPWQRELKQQ
;
A
#
# COMPACT_ATOMS: atom_id res chain seq x y z
N MET A 1 -7.28 -29.78 -11.06
CA MET A 1 -6.51 -30.34 -9.93
C MET A 1 -6.35 -29.23 -8.91
N PRO A 2 -6.60 -29.46 -7.61
CA PRO A 2 -6.26 -28.48 -6.58
C PRO A 2 -4.73 -28.27 -6.57
N PRO A 3 -4.26 -27.04 -6.33
CA PRO A 3 -2.83 -26.76 -6.25
C PRO A 3 -2.20 -27.58 -5.12
N THR A 4 -0.98 -28.06 -5.35
CA THR A 4 -0.20 -28.75 -4.32
C THR A 4 0.18 -27.78 -3.21
N ALA A 5 0.43 -28.29 -2.00
CA ALA A 5 0.79 -27.45 -0.84
C ALA A 5 2.06 -26.61 -1.09
N ALA A 6 2.98 -27.09 -1.94
CA ALA A 6 4.17 -26.37 -2.36
C ALA A 6 3.84 -25.20 -3.31
N GLU A 7 2.97 -25.42 -4.31
CA GLU A 7 2.52 -24.37 -5.25
C GLU A 7 1.74 -23.25 -4.52
N SER A 8 0.94 -23.62 -3.52
CA SER A 8 0.23 -22.65 -2.68
C SER A 8 1.20 -21.79 -1.83
N MET A 9 2.25 -22.40 -1.27
CA MET A 9 3.26 -21.67 -0.50
C MET A 9 4.10 -20.74 -1.38
N GLU A 10 4.52 -21.20 -2.57
CA GLU A 10 5.27 -20.38 -3.53
C GLU A 10 4.44 -19.18 -4.01
N MET A 11 3.15 -19.40 -4.30
CA MET A 11 2.22 -18.33 -4.67
C MET A 11 2.08 -17.29 -3.55
N ARG A 12 1.92 -17.73 -2.30
CA ARG A 12 1.80 -16.83 -1.15
C ARG A 12 3.03 -15.94 -1.00
N GLU A 13 4.22 -16.51 -1.08
CA GLU A 13 5.47 -15.75 -1.00
C GLU A 13 5.65 -14.82 -2.19
N SER A 14 5.21 -15.21 -3.39
CA SER A 14 5.21 -14.33 -4.57
C SER A 14 4.31 -13.11 -4.41
N ILE A 15 3.08 -13.29 -3.91
CA ILE A 15 2.15 -12.18 -3.64
C ILE A 15 2.73 -11.26 -2.55
N LYS A 16 3.19 -11.85 -1.44
CA LYS A 16 3.78 -11.10 -0.32
C LYS A 16 5.01 -10.29 -0.75
N THR A 17 5.89 -10.91 -1.53
CA THR A 17 7.08 -10.25 -2.08
C THR A 17 6.71 -9.09 -2.98
N ARG A 18 5.72 -9.28 -3.87
CA ARG A 18 5.27 -8.20 -4.75
C ARG A 18 4.69 -7.03 -3.96
N LEU A 19 3.76 -7.30 -3.04
CA LEU A 19 3.09 -6.26 -2.25
C LEU A 19 4.08 -5.47 -1.36
N ARG A 20 5.07 -6.14 -0.78
CA ARG A 20 6.11 -5.48 0.05
C ARG A 20 7.08 -4.61 -0.74
N ASN A 21 7.28 -4.93 -2.03
CA ASN A 21 8.26 -4.25 -2.89
C ASN A 21 7.64 -3.19 -3.81
N ILE A 22 6.40 -2.76 -3.56
CA ILE A 22 5.79 -1.65 -4.28
C ILE A 22 6.54 -0.36 -3.94
N HIS A 23 7.17 0.25 -4.95
CA HIS A 23 7.88 1.52 -4.78
C HIS A 23 6.90 2.63 -4.32
N GLY A 24 7.32 3.43 -3.34
CA GLY A 24 6.45 4.42 -2.70
C GLY A 24 5.81 3.94 -1.39
N LEU A 25 6.04 2.69 -0.99
CA LEU A 25 5.64 2.11 0.28
C LEU A 25 6.85 1.49 0.98
N TYR A 26 6.83 1.49 2.31
CA TYR A 26 7.88 0.88 3.11
C TYR A 26 7.29 -0.02 4.20
N PHE A 27 7.60 -1.31 4.12
CA PHE A 27 7.31 -2.30 5.14
C PHE A 27 8.62 -2.72 5.81
N PHE A 28 8.61 -2.99 7.11
CA PHE A 28 9.79 -3.52 7.78
C PHE A 28 9.99 -4.99 7.37
N ASP A 29 11.18 -5.33 6.87
CA ASP A 29 11.48 -6.67 6.32
C ASP A 29 11.16 -7.82 7.29
N LYS A 30 11.43 -7.61 8.58
CA LYS A 30 11.28 -8.62 9.65
C LYS A 30 9.93 -8.58 10.35
N MET A 31 9.06 -7.64 10.00
CA MET A 31 7.73 -7.55 10.59
C MET A 31 6.67 -8.05 9.62
N PRO A 32 5.56 -8.57 10.13
CA PRO A 32 4.36 -8.78 9.33
C PRO A 32 3.85 -7.45 8.75
N MET A 33 3.26 -7.52 7.56
CA MET A 33 2.73 -6.39 6.81
C MET A 33 1.66 -5.66 7.64
N THR A 34 0.86 -6.44 8.37
CA THR A 34 -0.24 -5.96 9.22
C THR A 34 0.10 -5.90 10.71
N GLY A 35 1.34 -6.17 11.09
CA GLY A 35 1.73 -6.22 12.52
C GLY A 35 1.41 -7.55 13.22
N ARG A 36 0.77 -8.52 12.53
CA ARG A 36 0.44 -9.86 13.09
C ARG A 36 0.82 -10.99 12.12
N ASN A 37 1.68 -11.92 12.54
CA ASN A 37 2.26 -12.96 11.66
C ASN A 37 1.23 -13.93 11.07
N GLU A 38 0.30 -14.44 11.87
CA GLU A 38 -0.75 -15.35 11.39
C GLU A 38 -1.71 -14.64 10.43
N ARG A 39 -1.92 -13.34 10.67
CA ARG A 39 -2.86 -12.51 9.91
C ARG A 39 -2.40 -12.24 8.49
N ASP A 40 -1.09 -12.10 8.25
CA ASP A 40 -0.56 -11.92 6.91
C ASP A 40 -0.94 -13.10 6.00
N ASN A 41 -0.87 -14.34 6.50
CA ASN A 41 -1.25 -15.52 5.71
C ASN A 41 -2.74 -15.52 5.37
N ASP A 42 -3.61 -15.22 6.34
CA ASP A 42 -5.05 -15.09 6.13
C ASP A 42 -5.39 -14.05 5.05
N ILE A 43 -4.66 -12.93 5.03
CA ILE A 43 -4.84 -11.85 4.06
C ILE A 43 -4.40 -12.30 2.67
N ILE A 44 -3.26 -12.95 2.55
CA ILE A 44 -2.78 -13.44 1.25
C ILE A 44 -3.74 -14.52 0.71
N ASP A 45 -4.24 -15.40 1.58
CA ASP A 45 -5.24 -16.40 1.21
C ASP A 45 -6.56 -15.74 0.76
N ALA A 46 -7.02 -14.72 1.48
CA ALA A 46 -8.23 -13.99 1.13
C ALA A 46 -8.09 -13.28 -0.22
N LEU A 47 -6.97 -12.57 -0.46
CA LEU A 47 -6.67 -11.94 -1.75
C LEU A 47 -6.57 -12.96 -2.89
N HIS A 48 -5.99 -14.13 -2.63
CA HIS A 48 -5.90 -15.20 -3.61
C HIS A 48 -7.27 -15.83 -3.91
N SER A 49 -8.12 -16.00 -2.89
CA SER A 49 -9.47 -16.55 -3.06
C SER A 49 -10.38 -15.63 -3.88
N GLU A 50 -10.22 -14.32 -3.74
CA GLU A 50 -10.95 -13.31 -4.49
C GLU A 50 -10.45 -13.20 -5.95
N THR A 51 -9.13 -13.36 -6.14
CA THR A 51 -8.49 -13.32 -7.46
C THR A 51 -7.53 -14.48 -7.62
N ALA A 52 -8.05 -15.60 -8.15
CA ALA A 52 -7.29 -16.83 -8.41
C ALA A 52 -6.24 -16.70 -9.54
N SER A 53 -5.56 -15.56 -9.67
CA SER A 53 -4.74 -15.19 -10.83
C SER A 53 -3.39 -14.55 -10.47
N GLY A 54 -2.92 -14.76 -9.23
CA GLY A 54 -1.53 -14.48 -8.83
C GLY A 54 -1.24 -13.04 -8.38
N PRO A 55 0.04 -12.64 -8.31
CA PRO A 55 0.47 -11.45 -7.57
C PRO A 55 0.02 -10.13 -8.20
N VAL A 56 -0.10 -10.07 -9.54
CA VAL A 56 -0.62 -8.87 -10.23
C VAL A 56 -2.11 -8.68 -9.96
N ALA A 57 -2.88 -9.77 -9.92
CA ALA A 57 -4.30 -9.70 -9.63
C ALA A 57 -4.55 -9.23 -8.19
N ALA A 58 -3.76 -9.74 -7.23
CA ALA A 58 -3.82 -9.29 -5.84
C ALA A 58 -3.52 -7.79 -5.69
N GLU A 59 -2.52 -7.26 -6.41
CA GLU A 59 -2.24 -5.82 -6.44
C GLU A 59 -3.40 -5.01 -7.04
N ASN A 60 -4.04 -5.50 -8.09
CA ASN A 60 -5.21 -4.86 -8.69
C ASN A 60 -6.42 -4.85 -7.75
N SER A 61 -6.69 -5.97 -7.07
CA SER A 61 -7.74 -6.07 -6.05
C SER A 61 -7.50 -5.07 -4.92
N LEU A 62 -6.26 -4.98 -4.45
CA LEU A 62 -5.86 -3.99 -3.45
C LEU A 62 -6.02 -2.55 -3.96
N THR A 63 -5.66 -2.29 -5.22
CA THR A 63 -5.86 -0.96 -5.85
C THR A 63 -7.33 -0.57 -5.86
N HIS A 64 -8.23 -1.51 -6.15
CA HIS A 64 -9.67 -1.30 -6.07
C HIS A 64 -10.17 -1.08 -4.64
N LEU A 65 -9.64 -1.83 -3.67
CA LEU A 65 -9.95 -1.65 -2.26
C LEU A 65 -9.56 -0.24 -1.76
N MET A 66 -8.39 0.24 -2.18
CA MET A 66 -7.90 1.59 -1.86
C MET A 66 -8.74 2.69 -2.50
N LEU A 67 -9.17 2.50 -3.75
CA LEU A 67 -10.11 3.40 -4.39
C LEU A 67 -11.46 3.41 -3.66
N ALA A 68 -12.01 2.24 -3.33
CA ALA A 68 -13.28 2.12 -2.60
C ALA A 68 -13.21 2.83 -1.24
N SER A 69 -12.10 2.68 -0.52
CA SER A 69 -11.84 3.36 0.76
C SER A 69 -11.84 4.89 0.61
N ASN A 70 -11.29 5.41 -0.49
CA ASN A 70 -11.30 6.84 -0.78
C ASN A 70 -12.70 7.37 -1.12
N VAL A 71 -13.46 6.62 -1.92
CA VAL A 71 -14.80 6.95 -2.37
C VAL A 71 -15.81 6.92 -1.23
N LEU A 72 -15.71 5.92 -0.36
CA LEU A 72 -16.63 5.70 0.76
C LEU A 72 -16.20 6.46 2.03
N TRP A 73 -15.25 7.39 1.92
CA TRP A 73 -14.73 8.16 3.05
C TRP A 73 -15.84 8.84 3.87
N ASP A 74 -16.86 9.37 3.20
CA ASP A 74 -18.03 9.97 3.86
C ASP A 74 -18.76 9.00 4.79
N VAL A 75 -18.77 7.70 4.47
CA VAL A 75 -19.38 6.67 5.31
C VAL A 75 -18.59 6.53 6.61
N LEU A 76 -17.26 6.57 6.55
CA LEU A 76 -16.41 6.54 7.76
C LEU A 76 -16.74 7.69 8.70
N VAL A 77 -16.85 8.91 8.17
CA VAL A 77 -17.08 10.12 8.97
C VAL A 77 -18.50 10.16 9.53
N LYS A 78 -19.51 9.78 8.74
CA LYS A 78 -20.93 9.92 9.12
C LYS A 78 -21.50 8.71 9.87
N GLN A 79 -21.06 7.51 9.52
CA GLN A 79 -21.64 6.25 9.98
C GLN A 79 -20.66 5.39 10.81
N GLY A 80 -19.37 5.71 10.76
CA GLY A 80 -18.35 5.10 11.61
C GLY A 80 -17.61 3.92 10.97
N PRO A 81 -16.58 3.40 11.66
CA PRO A 81 -15.67 2.40 11.10
C PRO A 81 -16.34 1.07 10.72
N ASP A 82 -17.27 0.57 11.52
CA ASP A 82 -17.87 -0.76 11.29
C ASP A 82 -18.65 -0.81 9.97
N ILE A 83 -19.46 0.21 9.72
CA ILE A 83 -20.23 0.32 8.48
C ILE A 83 -19.30 0.60 7.31
N PHE A 84 -18.30 1.47 7.50
CA PHE A 84 -17.32 1.78 6.48
C PHE A 84 -16.57 0.54 5.99
N TRP A 85 -15.98 -0.26 6.90
CA TRP A 85 -15.23 -1.45 6.50
C TRP A 85 -16.11 -2.51 5.85
N LYS A 86 -17.37 -2.64 6.30
CA LYS A 86 -18.35 -3.50 5.64
C LYS A 86 -18.67 -3.02 4.21
N SER A 87 -18.86 -1.73 4.01
CA SER A 87 -19.12 -1.16 2.68
C SER A 87 -17.91 -1.26 1.75
N VAL A 88 -16.70 -1.03 2.28
CA VAL A 88 -15.45 -1.15 1.53
C VAL A 88 -15.20 -2.59 1.11
N SER A 89 -15.43 -3.57 2.00
CA SER A 89 -15.19 -4.98 1.71
C SER A 89 -16.15 -5.57 0.68
N GLN A 90 -17.35 -4.99 0.57
CA GLN A 90 -18.37 -5.36 -0.41
C GLN A 90 -18.27 -4.57 -1.73
N ALA A 91 -17.39 -3.57 -1.79
CA ALA A 91 -17.25 -2.73 -2.97
C ALA A 91 -16.80 -3.58 -4.17
N LYS A 92 -17.39 -3.30 -5.34
CA LYS A 92 -17.15 -4.05 -6.59
C LYS A 92 -17.37 -5.57 -6.50
N GLY A 93 -18.29 -6.01 -5.63
CA GLY A 93 -18.58 -7.44 -5.46
C GLY A 93 -17.51 -8.20 -4.68
N GLY A 94 -16.65 -7.46 -3.96
CA GLY A 94 -15.61 -8.04 -3.13
C GLY A 94 -16.16 -8.98 -2.06
N THR A 95 -15.35 -9.98 -1.71
CA THR A 95 -15.69 -10.99 -0.70
C THR A 95 -14.76 -10.97 0.50
N LEU A 96 -13.81 -10.03 0.54
CA LEU A 96 -12.90 -9.89 1.65
C LEU A 96 -13.67 -9.64 2.95
N PRO A 97 -13.29 -10.31 4.05
CA PRO A 97 -13.82 -9.98 5.36
C PRO A 97 -13.51 -8.52 5.74
N PRO A 98 -14.45 -7.78 6.37
CA PRO A 98 -14.23 -6.38 6.75
C PRO A 98 -12.97 -6.15 7.59
N SER A 99 -12.65 -7.10 8.47
CA SER A 99 -11.45 -7.04 9.31
C SER A 99 -10.16 -7.18 8.49
N ILE A 100 -10.17 -8.02 7.44
CA ILE A 100 -9.04 -8.16 6.50
C ILE A 100 -8.89 -6.89 5.67
N SER A 101 -10.00 -6.32 5.17
CA SER A 101 -10.00 -5.06 4.43
C SER A 101 -9.43 -3.92 5.27
N MET A 102 -9.85 -3.81 6.53
CA MET A 102 -9.33 -2.82 7.47
C MET A 102 -7.82 -2.97 7.68
N ASP A 103 -7.36 -4.17 8.07
CA ASP A 103 -5.95 -4.43 8.36
C ASP A 103 -5.07 -4.11 7.15
N LEU A 104 -5.52 -4.50 5.95
CA LEU A 104 -4.80 -4.29 4.70
C LEU A 104 -4.73 -2.81 4.30
N VAL A 105 -5.85 -2.08 4.38
CA VAL A 105 -5.87 -0.65 4.04
C VAL A 105 -5.00 0.15 5.00
N LEU A 106 -5.13 -0.09 6.31
CA LEU A 106 -4.35 0.62 7.32
C LEU A 106 -2.86 0.29 7.24
N ALA A 107 -2.49 -0.97 6.98
CA ALA A 107 -1.10 -1.37 6.80
C ALA A 107 -0.41 -0.59 5.67
N PHE A 108 -1.11 -0.39 4.55
CA PHE A 108 -0.59 0.34 3.39
C PHE A 108 -0.54 1.85 3.62
N VAL A 109 -1.53 2.44 4.30
CA VAL A 109 -1.49 3.85 4.74
C VAL A 109 -0.27 4.10 5.62
N ARG A 110 -0.04 3.23 6.63
CA ARG A 110 1.16 3.29 7.49
C ARG A 110 2.44 3.04 6.72
N ALA A 111 2.44 2.14 5.72
CA ALA A 111 3.60 1.91 4.86
C ALA A 111 3.96 3.14 4.03
N ARG A 112 2.95 3.92 3.59
CA ARG A 112 3.16 5.20 2.92
C ARG A 112 3.74 6.25 3.86
N ASP A 113 3.18 6.41 5.07
CA ASP A 113 3.71 7.36 6.07
C ASP A 113 5.17 7.03 6.41
N ARG A 114 5.48 5.75 6.64
CA ARG A 114 6.86 5.28 6.86
C ARG A 114 7.76 5.63 5.68
N PHE A 115 7.32 5.39 4.45
CA PHE A 115 8.12 5.70 3.26
C PHE A 115 8.49 7.19 3.18
N LEU A 116 7.52 8.08 3.43
CA LEU A 116 7.76 9.52 3.42
C LEU A 116 8.79 9.95 4.48
N ARG A 117 8.71 9.36 5.67
CA ARG A 117 9.65 9.63 6.78
C ARG A 117 11.06 9.08 6.50
N CYS A 118 11.17 7.86 5.98
CA CYS A 118 12.47 7.26 5.67
C CYS A 118 13.20 8.06 4.58
N PHE A 119 12.48 8.44 3.52
CA PHE A 119 13.12 8.86 2.27
C PHE A 119 13.02 10.36 1.97
N HIS A 120 12.30 11.14 2.79
CA HIS A 120 12.15 12.60 2.63
C HIS A 120 11.75 13.02 1.20
N LYS A 121 10.98 12.17 0.51
CA LYS A 121 10.47 12.45 -0.83
C LYS A 121 9.27 13.40 -0.76
N ALA A 122 9.02 14.11 -1.85
CA ALA A 122 7.79 14.87 -1.98
C ALA A 122 6.57 13.94 -1.85
N SER A 123 5.58 14.34 -1.05
CA SER A 123 4.38 13.54 -0.76
C SER A 123 3.63 13.09 -2.02
N HIS A 124 3.72 13.87 -3.10
CA HIS A 124 3.04 13.63 -4.37
C HIS A 124 3.93 12.95 -5.42
N ASP A 125 5.16 12.57 -5.05
CA ASP A 125 6.02 11.71 -5.88
C ASP A 125 5.54 10.26 -5.75
N VAL A 126 4.67 9.86 -6.68
CA VAL A 126 4.02 8.54 -6.73
C VAL A 126 4.21 7.89 -8.09
N ASP A 127 4.33 6.56 -8.13
CA ASP A 127 4.61 5.79 -9.36
C ASP A 127 3.51 4.80 -9.75
N SER A 128 2.46 4.68 -8.92
CA SER A 128 1.30 3.86 -9.22
C SER A 128 0.02 4.47 -8.64
N LEU A 129 -1.13 4.09 -9.20
CA LEU A 129 -2.45 4.50 -8.68
C LEU A 129 -2.68 3.97 -7.27
N LEU A 130 -2.17 2.78 -6.94
CA LEU A 130 -2.24 2.24 -5.60
C LEU A 130 -1.59 3.16 -4.57
N VAL A 131 -0.37 3.65 -4.87
CA VAL A 131 0.34 4.59 -4.00
C VAL A 131 -0.36 5.93 -3.95
N ALA A 132 -0.91 6.41 -5.07
CA ALA A 132 -1.69 7.65 -5.10
C ALA A 132 -2.94 7.56 -4.21
N TYR A 133 -3.70 6.45 -4.27
CA TYR A 133 -4.85 6.24 -3.40
C TYR A 133 -4.47 6.10 -1.92
N ALA A 134 -3.36 5.42 -1.61
CA ALA A 134 -2.83 5.33 -0.26
C ALA A 134 -2.39 6.71 0.28
N GLN A 135 -1.78 7.54 -0.57
CA GLN A 135 -1.39 8.92 -0.24
C GLN A 135 -2.61 9.79 0.06
N HIS A 136 -3.65 9.74 -0.79
CA HIS A 136 -4.91 10.46 -0.55
C HIS A 136 -5.59 10.04 0.75
N LEU A 137 -5.60 8.74 1.08
CA LEU A 137 -6.12 8.28 2.38
C LEU A 137 -5.29 8.79 3.55
N LEU A 138 -3.96 8.74 3.43
CA LEU A 138 -3.06 9.26 4.46
C LEU A 138 -3.34 10.74 4.73
N GLU A 139 -3.48 11.56 3.68
CA GLU A 139 -3.81 12.99 3.79
C GLU A 139 -5.18 13.22 4.43
N LYS A 140 -6.19 12.41 4.08
CA LYS A 140 -7.52 12.47 4.70
C LYS A 140 -7.48 12.13 6.20
N PHE A 141 -6.77 11.08 6.58
CA PHE A 141 -6.58 10.71 7.98
C PHE A 141 -5.82 11.77 8.77
N GLN A 142 -4.74 12.32 8.20
CA GLN A 142 -3.97 13.41 8.80
C GLN A 142 -4.81 14.68 8.97
N THR A 143 -5.64 15.01 7.98
CA THR A 143 -6.57 16.15 8.03
C THR A 143 -7.66 15.96 9.09
N LEU A 144 -8.17 14.73 9.22
CA LEU A 144 -9.14 14.39 10.27
C LEU A 144 -8.53 14.56 11.67
N GLY A 145 -7.23 14.27 11.81
CA GLY A 145 -6.47 14.51 13.05
C GLY A 145 -6.93 13.68 14.25
N SER A 146 -7.80 12.69 14.05
CA SER A 146 -8.38 11.87 15.11
C SER A 146 -8.02 10.40 14.96
N MET A 147 -7.66 9.77 16.08
CA MET A 147 -7.45 8.31 16.18
C MET A 147 -8.72 7.58 16.62
N THR A 148 -9.80 8.30 16.90
CA THR A 148 -11.09 7.73 17.31
C THR A 148 -12.20 8.35 16.47
N ILE A 149 -12.95 7.52 15.77
CA ILE A 149 -14.04 7.95 14.89
C ILE A 149 -15.32 7.33 15.43
N LEU A 150 -16.25 8.19 15.88
CA LEU A 150 -17.51 7.79 16.50
C LEU A 150 -17.34 6.76 17.65
N GLY A 151 -16.30 6.92 18.47
CA GLY A 151 -16.03 6.05 19.62
C GLY A 151 -15.22 4.79 19.30
N SER A 152 -14.96 4.49 18.03
CA SER A 152 -14.15 3.34 17.61
C SER A 152 -12.72 3.76 17.26
N PRO A 153 -11.69 3.07 17.79
CA PRO A 153 -10.30 3.38 17.48
C PRO A 153 -9.99 3.01 16.03
N VAL A 154 -9.29 3.90 15.33
CA VAL A 154 -8.77 3.66 13.98
C VAL A 154 -7.25 3.87 14.03
N ASP A 155 -6.53 2.77 14.05
CA ASP A 155 -5.07 2.76 14.19
C ASP A 155 -4.43 3.02 12.81
N TRP A 156 -4.50 4.26 12.34
CA TRP A 156 -3.94 4.65 11.04
C TRP A 156 -2.54 5.27 11.16
N CYS A 157 -2.22 5.83 12.33
CA CYS A 157 -0.97 6.54 12.59
C CYS A 157 0.16 5.58 12.99
N LEU A 158 1.40 6.01 12.78
CA LEU A 158 2.57 5.30 13.29
C LEU A 158 2.74 5.52 14.79
N SER A 159 3.13 4.45 15.49
CA SER A 159 3.59 4.55 16.88
C SER A 159 4.93 5.29 16.98
N ALA A 160 5.25 5.83 18.16
CA ALA A 160 6.51 6.54 18.41
C ALA A 160 7.75 5.68 18.07
N TRP A 161 7.68 4.37 18.33
CA TRP A 161 8.75 3.43 17.98
C TRP A 161 8.89 3.25 16.46
N GLU A 162 7.78 3.15 15.72
CA GLU A 162 7.82 3.05 14.26
C GLU A 162 8.39 4.32 13.64
N ILE A 163 8.02 5.49 14.16
CA ILE A 163 8.55 6.78 13.73
C ILE A 163 10.06 6.84 13.91
N GLN A 164 10.55 6.56 15.13
CA GLN A 164 11.98 6.57 15.43
C GLN A 164 12.76 5.58 14.56
N THR A 165 12.18 4.41 14.33
CA THR A 165 12.80 3.38 13.49
C THR A 165 12.86 3.83 12.03
N ALA A 166 11.77 4.39 11.49
CA ALA A 166 11.73 4.91 10.12
C ALA A 166 12.71 6.07 9.91
N GLU A 167 12.75 7.02 10.85
CA GLU A 167 13.67 8.17 10.78
C GLU A 167 15.14 7.75 10.97
N GLY A 168 15.39 6.66 11.69
CA GLY A 168 16.73 6.05 11.78
C GLY A 168 17.22 5.40 10.47
N LEU A 169 16.32 5.12 9.54
CA LEU A 169 16.57 4.41 8.27
C LEU A 169 16.80 5.34 7.07
N ILE A 170 17.04 6.63 7.30
CA ILE A 170 17.42 7.59 6.23
C ILE A 170 18.45 6.93 5.32
N PRO A 171 18.19 6.81 4.00
CA PRO A 171 19.00 6.01 3.10
C PRO A 171 20.44 6.52 3.11
N ARG A 172 21.30 5.76 3.78
CA ARG A 172 22.73 5.94 3.69
C ARG A 172 23.17 5.33 2.36
N GLY A 173 24.13 5.97 1.69
CA GLY A 173 24.70 5.49 0.43
C GLY A 173 25.37 4.12 0.54
N PRO A 174 26.33 3.77 -0.33
CA PRO A 174 27.05 2.51 -0.21
C PRO A 174 27.64 2.36 1.20
N VAL A 175 27.33 1.25 1.88
CA VAL A 175 27.72 0.99 3.27
C VAL A 175 29.10 0.38 3.33
N ARG A 176 29.43 -0.50 2.37
CA ARG A 176 30.71 -1.19 2.33
C ARG A 176 31.12 -1.48 0.90
N GLN A 177 32.37 -1.24 0.55
CA GLN A 177 32.92 -1.70 -0.72
C GLN A 177 33.32 -3.18 -0.58
N LEU A 178 32.67 -4.07 -1.35
CA LEU A 178 32.97 -5.50 -1.38
C LEU A 178 34.12 -5.80 -2.36
N SER A 179 34.23 -5.03 -3.45
CA SER A 179 35.33 -5.10 -4.40
C SER A 179 35.47 -3.79 -5.18
N ARG A 180 36.49 -3.70 -6.07
CA ARG A 180 36.75 -2.51 -6.90
C ARG A 180 35.49 -1.99 -7.62
N ASN A 181 34.55 -2.88 -7.98
CA ASN A 181 33.30 -2.55 -8.69
C ASN A 181 32.02 -3.02 -7.98
N LYS A 182 32.09 -3.46 -6.71
CA LYS A 182 30.90 -3.94 -5.98
C LYS A 182 30.79 -3.23 -4.64
N PHE A 183 29.61 -2.69 -4.36
CA PHE A 183 29.27 -2.06 -3.10
C PHE A 183 28.08 -2.78 -2.49
N GLU A 184 28.19 -3.08 -1.21
CA GLU A 184 27.07 -3.41 -0.36
C GLU A 184 26.28 -2.13 -0.11
N LEU A 185 25.00 -2.18 -0.47
CA LEU A 185 24.08 -1.09 -0.24
C LEU A 185 23.51 -1.19 1.17
N SER A 186 23.08 -0.05 1.70
CA SER A 186 22.32 -0.09 2.95
C SER A 186 21.04 -0.89 2.74
N PRO A 187 20.59 -1.68 3.74
CA PRO A 187 19.28 -2.34 3.67
C PRO A 187 18.14 -1.35 3.36
N SER A 188 18.28 -0.11 3.82
CA SER A 188 17.41 1.03 3.52
C SER A 188 17.39 1.46 2.05
N ALA A 189 18.40 1.12 1.23
CA ALA A 189 18.47 1.49 -0.18
C ALA A 189 17.83 0.46 -1.13
N THR A 190 17.40 -0.71 -0.64
CA THR A 190 16.86 -1.81 -1.46
C THR A 190 15.67 -1.38 -2.31
N ASN A 191 14.76 -0.57 -1.73
CA ASN A 191 13.57 -0.07 -2.43
C ASN A 191 13.82 1.20 -3.26
N LEU A 192 15.06 1.73 -3.31
CA LEU A 192 15.40 2.95 -4.04
C LEU A 192 16.15 2.67 -5.35
N LEU A 193 16.52 1.42 -5.60
CA LEU A 193 17.27 1.05 -6.78
C LEU A 193 16.38 1.08 -8.01
N VAL A 194 16.45 2.20 -8.73
CA VAL A 194 15.95 2.32 -10.08
C VAL A 194 17.10 2.14 -11.07
N PRO A 195 16.89 1.44 -12.20
CA PRO A 195 17.90 1.38 -13.26
C PRO A 195 18.41 2.78 -13.63
N ALA A 196 19.70 2.95 -13.93
CA ALA A 196 20.30 4.27 -14.20
C ALA A 196 19.58 5.06 -15.32
N ARG A 197 19.01 4.35 -16.30
CA ARG A 197 18.15 4.93 -17.35
C ARG A 197 16.90 5.66 -16.83
N CYS A 198 16.48 5.36 -15.60
CA CYS A 198 15.34 5.98 -14.92
C CYS A 198 15.75 7.20 -14.08
N ILE A 199 17.05 7.46 -13.91
CA ILE A 199 17.58 8.57 -13.09
C ILE A 199 17.70 9.86 -13.91
N SER A 200 17.72 9.76 -15.25
CA SER A 200 17.75 10.92 -16.14
C SER A 200 16.33 11.32 -16.55
N PRO A 201 15.81 12.49 -16.10
CA PRO A 201 14.51 12.98 -16.49
C PRO A 201 14.61 13.86 -17.75
N ILE A 202 15.54 13.59 -18.66
CA ILE A 202 15.67 14.42 -19.87
C ILE A 202 14.46 14.15 -20.77
N GLY A 203 13.44 15.01 -20.65
CA GLY A 203 12.36 15.18 -21.61
C GLY A 203 11.07 14.37 -21.39
N LYS A 204 10.92 13.61 -20.28
CA LYS A 204 9.67 12.87 -20.01
C LYS A 204 8.91 13.51 -18.86
N PHE A 205 7.79 14.16 -19.18
CA PHE A 205 6.81 14.59 -18.18
C PHE A 205 6.31 13.36 -17.41
N LYS A 206 6.47 13.37 -16.08
CA LYS A 206 5.86 12.35 -15.23
C LYS A 206 4.35 12.56 -15.26
N ALA A 207 3.57 11.49 -15.46
CA ALA A 207 2.12 11.57 -15.42
C ALA A 207 1.67 12.05 -14.03
N ASN A 208 0.72 12.99 -13.98
CA ASN A 208 0.13 13.45 -12.72
C ASN A 208 -0.83 12.39 -12.16
N LEU A 209 -0.28 11.35 -11.55
CA LEU A 209 -1.05 10.25 -10.98
C LEU A 209 -1.89 10.66 -9.76
N MET A 210 -1.45 11.67 -9.00
CA MET A 210 -2.24 12.22 -7.90
C MET A 210 -3.51 12.90 -8.40
N GLY A 211 -3.40 13.73 -9.45
CA GLY A 211 -4.56 14.37 -10.10
C GLY A 211 -5.47 13.36 -10.78
N LEU A 212 -4.91 12.38 -11.50
CA LEU A 212 -5.70 11.30 -12.10
C LEU A 212 -6.47 10.50 -11.04
N ALA A 213 -5.82 10.20 -9.90
CA ALA A 213 -6.48 9.50 -8.79
C ALA A 213 -7.61 10.35 -8.20
N GLU A 214 -7.41 11.65 -8.02
CA GLU A 214 -8.43 12.57 -7.54
C GLU A 214 -9.64 12.63 -8.49
N ASP A 215 -9.39 12.75 -9.79
CA ASP A 215 -10.44 12.72 -10.81
C ASP A 215 -11.27 11.43 -10.72
N ILE A 216 -10.62 10.26 -10.59
CA ILE A 216 -11.32 8.97 -10.47
C ILE A 216 -12.13 8.86 -9.17
N ILE A 217 -11.60 9.39 -8.05
CA ILE A 217 -12.32 9.40 -6.76
C ILE A 217 -13.60 10.23 -6.89
N GLN A 218 -13.51 11.40 -7.52
CA GLN A 218 -14.61 12.35 -7.67
C GLN A 218 -15.62 11.94 -8.75
N GLN A 219 -15.23 11.10 -9.71
CA GLN A 219 -16.14 10.59 -10.74
C GLN A 219 -17.36 9.91 -10.12
N PRO A 220 -18.56 10.10 -10.68
CA PRO A 220 -19.75 9.41 -10.21
C PRO A 220 -19.67 7.90 -10.48
N PRO A 221 -20.40 7.05 -9.71
CA PRO A 221 -20.25 5.60 -9.75
C PRO A 221 -20.37 4.97 -11.14
N TRP A 222 -21.21 5.53 -12.01
CA TRP A 222 -21.46 5.04 -13.38
C TRP A 222 -20.39 5.43 -14.41
N GLN A 223 -19.43 6.30 -14.06
CA GLN A 223 -18.33 6.73 -14.94
C GLN A 223 -16.97 6.16 -14.54
N ARG A 224 -16.87 5.50 -13.38
CA ARG A 224 -15.63 4.90 -12.86
C ARG A 224 -15.18 3.64 -13.63
N GLU A 225 -15.94 3.23 -14.64
CA GLU A 225 -15.56 2.22 -15.62
C GLU A 225 -15.16 2.90 -16.93
N LEU A 226 -13.90 3.34 -17.03
CA LEU A 226 -13.33 3.73 -18.31
C LEU A 226 -11.96 3.07 -18.50
N LYS A 227 -12.02 1.98 -19.29
CA LYS A 227 -10.98 1.32 -20.09
C LYS A 227 -9.92 0.49 -19.36
N GLN A 228 -10.12 -0.83 -19.40
CA GLN A 228 -9.01 -1.75 -19.67
C GLN A 228 -8.41 -1.35 -21.03
N GLN A 229 -7.18 -0.82 -21.03
CA GLN A 229 -6.29 -0.84 -22.19
C GLN A 229 -5.04 -1.62 -21.80
#